data_AF-C4WWF0-F1
#
_entry.id   AF-C4WWF0-F1
#
_cell.length_a   1.000
_cell.length_b   1.000
_cell.length_c   1.000
_cell.angle_alpha   90.00
_cell.angle_beta   90.00
_cell.angle_gamma   90.00
#
_symmetry.space_group_name_H-M   'P 1'
#
loop_
_entity.id
_entity.type
_entity.pdbx_description
1 polymer ?
#
loop_
_entity_poly.entity_id
_entity_poly.type
_entity_poly.pdbx_seq_one_letter_code
_entity_poly.pdbx_strand_id
1 'polypeptide(L)'
;MISPAILKIVRLPFFPNKTTAFFGSVFKETMMYREKNNVVRNDIVHALIQAHQANENSSKDEIFTESQILSNAFGFFAAGFDTTSTSLSYCLYELALKKTIQDRVRDEIKLTKSKYNGVIDNDFLNDLNYLDMVIAETLRKYPLLFALFRVATKTYRVPNDSLIIEKGQKIIIPTFSLHFDPRYFSDPEVFNPERFSTKKRQCDLMACIFHLAMDPGFVLENVLLRWK
;
A
#
# COMPACT_ATOMS: atom_id res chain seq x y z
N MET A 1 16.29 -8.71 12.70
CA MET A 1 15.01 -9.37 13.03
C MET A 1 15.06 -9.77 14.50
N ILE A 2 14.20 -9.20 15.35
CA ILE A 2 14.10 -9.57 16.77
C ILE A 2 13.29 -10.87 16.86
N SER A 3 13.76 -11.85 17.63
CA SER A 3 13.05 -13.13 17.80
C SER A 3 11.67 -12.89 18.43
N PRO A 4 10.58 -13.52 17.94
CA PRO A 4 9.25 -13.44 18.55
C PRO A 4 9.24 -13.85 20.03
N ALA A 5 10.15 -14.74 20.43
CA ALA A 5 10.33 -15.14 21.82
C ALA A 5 10.83 -13.98 22.70
N ILE A 6 11.72 -13.13 22.18
CA ILE A 6 12.25 -11.95 22.88
C ILE A 6 11.13 -10.90 23.03
N LEU A 7 10.31 -10.68 22.00
CA LEU A 7 9.16 -9.78 22.08
C LEU A 7 8.13 -10.23 23.13
N LYS A 8 7.87 -11.55 23.24
CA LYS A 8 6.99 -12.10 24.30
C LYS A 8 7.56 -11.93 25.71
N ILE A 9 8.88 -12.02 25.88
CA ILE A 9 9.56 -11.84 27.18
C ILE A 9 9.55 -10.37 27.60
N VAL A 10 9.85 -9.47 26.65
CA VAL A 10 10.11 -8.07 26.96
C VAL A 10 8.80 -7.25 27.07
N ARG A 11 7.66 -7.78 26.58
CA ARG A 11 6.31 -7.15 26.64
C ARG A 11 6.32 -5.66 26.22
N LEU A 12 7.26 -5.24 25.39
CA LEU A 12 7.28 -3.88 24.90
C LEU A 12 6.13 -3.71 23.90
N PRO A 13 5.22 -2.76 24.15
CA PRO A 13 4.17 -2.50 23.19
C PRO A 13 4.80 -1.95 21.91
N PHE A 14 4.29 -2.41 20.76
CA PHE A 14 4.78 -1.95 19.45
C PHE A 14 4.56 -0.44 19.26
N PHE A 15 3.55 0.11 19.92
CA PHE A 15 3.24 1.55 19.94
C PHE A 15 3.30 2.11 21.36
N PRO A 16 3.71 3.38 21.54
CA PRO A 16 3.67 4.02 22.85
C PRO A 16 2.26 4.07 23.43
N ASN A 17 2.11 3.81 24.73
CA ASN A 17 0.80 3.79 25.40
C ASN A 17 0.00 5.09 25.23
N LYS A 18 0.68 6.25 25.17
CA LYS A 18 0.03 7.55 24.93
C LYS A 18 -0.64 7.60 23.55
N THR A 19 0.02 7.07 22.53
CA THR A 19 -0.50 7.00 21.16
C THR A 19 -1.71 6.07 21.12
N THR A 20 -1.59 4.87 21.69
CA THR A 20 -2.70 3.91 21.77
C THR A 20 -3.92 4.50 22.49
N ALA A 21 -3.70 5.19 23.62
CA ALA A 21 -4.77 5.83 24.37
C ALA A 21 -5.45 6.95 23.59
N PHE A 22 -4.68 7.79 22.89
CA PHE A 22 -5.20 8.88 22.05
C PHE A 22 -6.05 8.35 20.88
N PHE A 23 -5.52 7.40 20.09
CA PHE A 23 -6.30 6.83 18.98
C PHE A 23 -7.51 6.04 19.47
N GLY A 24 -7.37 5.35 20.62
CA GLY A 24 -8.46 4.67 21.30
C GLY A 24 -9.59 5.63 21.68
N SER A 25 -9.27 6.78 22.29
CA SER A 25 -10.28 7.75 22.71
C SER A 25 -10.97 8.39 21.51
N VAL A 26 -10.23 8.82 20.49
CA VAL A 26 -10.79 9.45 19.28
C VAL A 26 -11.79 8.51 18.57
N PHE A 27 -11.42 7.24 18.40
CA PHE A 27 -12.31 6.29 17.74
C PHE A 27 -13.56 5.99 18.58
N LYS A 28 -13.38 5.80 19.90
CA LYS A 28 -14.50 5.57 20.83
C LYS A 28 -15.47 6.76 20.88
N GLU A 29 -14.94 7.98 20.95
CA GLU A 29 -15.73 9.21 20.88
C GLU A 29 -16.50 9.31 19.55
N THR A 30 -15.85 8.96 18.44
CA THR A 30 -16.48 8.95 17.12
C THR A 30 -17.63 7.93 17.04
N MET A 31 -17.44 6.72 17.57
CA MET A 31 -18.50 5.71 17.64
C MET A 31 -19.68 6.18 18.49
N MET A 32 -19.42 6.62 19.72
CA MET A 32 -20.45 7.10 20.65
C MET A 32 -21.22 8.30 20.07
N TYR A 33 -20.53 9.22 19.40
CA TYR A 33 -21.16 10.34 18.72
C TYR A 33 -22.10 9.87 17.60
N ARG A 34 -21.68 8.92 16.77
CA ARG A 34 -22.49 8.41 15.66
C ARG A 34 -23.73 7.67 16.15
N GLU A 35 -23.59 6.85 17.19
CA GLU A 35 -24.72 6.16 17.82
C GLU A 35 -25.72 7.15 18.43
N LYS A 36 -25.24 8.09 19.25
CA LYS A 36 -26.10 9.06 19.94
C LYS A 36 -26.86 9.98 18.97
N ASN A 37 -26.23 10.36 17.86
CA ASN A 37 -26.80 11.30 16.89
C ASN A 37 -27.42 10.62 15.67
N ASN A 38 -27.52 9.28 15.65
CA ASN A 38 -28.02 8.49 14.51
C ASN A 38 -27.32 8.86 13.18
N VAL A 39 -26.02 9.14 13.22
CA VAL A 39 -25.25 9.50 12.02
C VAL A 39 -24.77 8.23 11.32
N VAL A 40 -25.38 7.94 10.18
CA VAL A 40 -24.97 6.85 9.29
C VAL A 40 -24.08 7.41 8.18
N ARG A 41 -22.84 6.91 8.11
CA ARG A 41 -21.89 7.24 7.04
C ARG A 41 -21.23 5.95 6.59
N ASN A 42 -21.40 5.58 5.32
CA ASN A 42 -20.85 4.34 4.76
C ASN A 42 -19.33 4.44 4.58
N ASP A 43 -18.58 4.28 5.67
CA ASP A 43 -17.12 4.30 5.72
C ASP A 43 -16.57 3.12 6.55
N ILE A 44 -15.24 3.03 6.66
CA ILE A 44 -14.56 1.96 7.41
C ILE A 44 -15.00 1.93 8.87
N VAL A 45 -15.24 3.10 9.50
CA VAL A 45 -15.70 3.17 10.89
C VAL A 45 -17.09 2.55 11.02
N HIS A 46 -17.99 2.81 10.08
CA HIS A 46 -19.32 2.20 10.07
C HIS A 46 -19.27 0.69 9.82
N ALA A 47 -18.40 0.22 8.92
CA ALA A 47 -18.19 -1.21 8.71
C ALA A 47 -17.68 -1.91 9.99
N LEU A 48 -16.78 -1.26 10.74
CA LEU A 48 -16.28 -1.76 12.02
C LEU A 48 -17.35 -1.76 13.14
N ILE A 49 -18.23 -0.76 13.16
CA ILE A 49 -19.40 -0.72 14.07
C ILE A 49 -20.36 -1.87 13.75
N GLN A 50 -20.69 -2.09 12.47
CA GLN A 50 -21.55 -3.20 12.05
C GLN A 50 -20.93 -4.55 12.40
N ALA A 51 -19.62 -4.72 12.19
CA ALA A 51 -18.90 -5.92 12.59
C ALA A 51 -18.97 -6.17 14.10
N HIS A 52 -18.95 -5.11 14.92
CA HIS A 52 -19.14 -5.22 16.36
C HIS A 52 -20.55 -5.67 16.74
N GLN A 53 -21.57 -5.14 16.06
CA GLN A 53 -22.98 -5.43 16.34
C GLN A 53 -23.38 -6.83 15.86
N ALA A 54 -22.77 -7.31 14.76
CA ALA A 54 -22.98 -8.65 14.24
C ALA A 54 -22.56 -9.77 15.22
N ASN A 55 -21.74 -9.45 16.24
CA ASN A 55 -21.30 -10.38 17.28
C ASN A 55 -22.46 -11.07 18.02
N GLU A 56 -23.66 -10.48 18.07
CA GLU A 56 -24.83 -11.03 18.76
C GLU A 56 -25.31 -12.37 18.16
N ASN A 57 -24.96 -12.67 16.90
CA ASN A 57 -25.33 -13.91 16.20
C ASN A 57 -24.11 -14.79 15.82
N SER A 58 -22.91 -14.44 16.29
CA SER A 58 -21.65 -15.05 15.85
C SER A 58 -21.13 -16.13 16.81
N SER A 59 -20.39 -17.10 16.27
CA SER A 59 -19.68 -18.10 17.09
C SER A 59 -18.56 -17.44 17.92
N LYS A 60 -18.11 -18.07 19.02
CA LYS A 60 -17.09 -17.49 19.92
C LYS A 60 -15.79 -17.08 19.21
N ASP A 61 -15.45 -17.73 18.10
CA ASP A 61 -14.24 -17.46 17.30
C ASP A 61 -14.41 -16.28 16.32
N GLU A 62 -15.62 -15.75 16.17
CA GLU A 62 -15.98 -14.67 15.24
C GLU A 62 -16.30 -13.34 15.95
N ILE A 63 -16.19 -13.30 17.29
CA ILE A 63 -16.51 -12.11 18.07
C ILE A 63 -15.40 -11.06 17.89
N PHE A 64 -15.72 -9.93 17.25
CA PHE A 64 -14.88 -8.75 17.18
C PHE A 64 -14.96 -7.94 18.47
N THR A 65 -13.95 -8.11 19.33
CA THR A 65 -13.80 -7.31 20.55
C THR A 65 -13.56 -5.82 20.23
N GLU A 66 -13.94 -4.92 21.15
CA GLU A 66 -13.67 -3.48 21.03
C GLU A 66 -12.17 -3.22 20.77
N SER A 67 -11.29 -3.97 21.44
CA SER A 67 -9.84 -3.89 21.24
C SER A 67 -9.40 -4.27 19.81
N GLN A 68 -10.00 -5.30 19.21
CA GLN A 68 -9.70 -5.69 17.82
C GLN A 68 -10.21 -4.65 16.82
N ILE A 69 -11.38 -4.06 17.07
CA ILE A 69 -11.93 -2.98 16.24
C ILE A 69 -11.02 -1.75 16.28
N LEU A 70 -10.63 -1.32 17.47
CA LEU A 70 -9.68 -0.22 17.66
C LEU A 70 -8.32 -0.51 17.00
N SER A 71 -7.83 -1.74 17.14
CA SER A 71 -6.57 -2.17 16.54
C SER A 71 -6.64 -2.16 15.01
N ASN A 72 -7.75 -2.62 14.41
CA ASN A 72 -7.95 -2.58 12.96
C ASN A 72 -8.08 -1.14 12.45
N ALA A 73 -8.86 -0.29 13.13
CA ALA A 73 -8.99 1.12 12.79
C ALA A 73 -7.64 1.83 12.78
N PHE A 74 -6.85 1.62 13.83
CA PHE A 74 -5.50 2.16 13.91
C PHE A 74 -4.56 1.57 12.86
N GLY A 75 -4.69 0.28 12.55
CA GLY A 75 -3.96 -0.40 11.48
C GLY A 75 -4.19 0.25 10.12
N PHE A 76 -5.44 0.53 9.76
CA PHE A 76 -5.78 1.25 8.52
C PHE A 76 -5.20 2.66 8.49
N PHE A 77 -5.29 3.39 9.60
CA PHE A 77 -4.70 4.73 9.72
C PHE A 77 -3.17 4.68 9.51
N ALA A 78 -2.47 3.82 10.24
CA ALA A 78 -1.02 3.72 10.17
C ALA A 78 -0.54 3.29 8.78
N ALA A 79 -1.18 2.27 8.19
CA ALA A 79 -0.83 1.75 6.88
C ALA A 79 -1.05 2.78 5.75
N GLY A 80 -2.11 3.59 5.85
CA GLY A 80 -2.42 4.62 4.84
C GLY A 80 -1.66 5.93 5.04
N PHE A 81 -1.35 6.31 6.28
CA PHE A 81 -0.76 7.62 6.59
C PHE A 81 0.71 7.71 6.19
N ASP A 82 1.55 6.82 6.73
CA ASP A 82 3.01 6.93 6.58
C ASP A 82 3.45 6.69 5.12
N THR A 83 2.81 5.71 4.47
CA THR A 83 3.09 5.36 3.07
C THR A 83 2.70 6.48 2.12
N THR A 84 1.49 7.02 2.24
CA THR A 84 0.99 8.08 1.35
C THR A 84 1.74 9.39 1.56
N SER A 85 1.97 9.80 2.82
CA SER A 85 2.68 11.04 3.13
C SER A 85 4.12 11.03 2.65
N THR A 86 4.83 9.91 2.80
CA THR A 86 6.19 9.75 2.29
C THR A 86 6.22 9.75 0.76
N SER A 87 5.30 9.02 0.12
CA SER A 87 5.19 9.00 -1.36
C SER A 87 4.94 10.38 -1.93
N LEU A 88 4.02 11.14 -1.33
CA LEU A 88 3.69 12.50 -1.74
C LEU A 88 4.90 13.44 -1.57
N SER A 89 5.64 13.29 -0.47
CA SER A 89 6.84 14.09 -0.20
C SER A 89 7.91 13.89 -1.29
N TYR A 90 8.18 12.65 -1.68
CA TYR A 90 9.12 12.37 -2.78
C TYR A 90 8.60 12.83 -4.15
N CYS A 91 7.31 12.68 -4.42
CA CYS A 91 6.70 13.17 -5.65
C CYS A 91 6.87 14.69 -5.77
N LEU A 92 6.52 15.43 -4.72
CA LEU A 92 6.67 16.89 -4.68
C LEU A 92 8.14 17.32 -4.78
N TYR A 93 9.06 16.56 -4.17
CA TYR A 93 10.50 16.80 -4.29
C TYR A 93 10.98 16.68 -5.74
N GLU A 94 10.63 15.60 -6.44
CA GLU A 94 11.01 15.42 -7.85
C GLU A 94 10.38 16.48 -8.76
N LEU A 95 9.11 16.83 -8.53
CA LEU A 95 8.44 17.91 -9.27
C LEU A 95 9.10 19.28 -9.03
N ALA A 96 9.58 19.54 -7.81
CA ALA A 96 10.29 20.78 -7.50
C ALA A 96 11.63 20.88 -8.25
N LEU A 97 12.34 19.75 -8.43
CA LEU A 97 13.60 19.68 -9.17
C LEU A 97 13.41 19.66 -10.70
N LYS A 98 12.27 19.15 -11.19
CA LYS A 98 12.01 18.92 -12.62
C LYS A 98 10.89 19.83 -13.13
N LYS A 99 11.23 21.10 -13.36
CA LYS A 99 10.28 22.13 -13.78
C LYS A 99 9.43 21.74 -15.00
N THR A 100 10.05 21.17 -16.04
CA THR A 100 9.34 20.71 -17.25
C THR A 100 8.27 19.66 -16.95
N ILE A 101 8.53 18.71 -16.05
CA ILE A 101 7.57 17.68 -15.66
C ILE A 101 6.45 18.31 -14.82
N GLN A 102 6.81 19.18 -13.88
CA GLN A 102 5.84 19.92 -13.07
C GLN A 102 4.87 20.76 -13.90
N ASP A 103 5.38 21.48 -14.90
CA ASP A 103 4.54 22.33 -15.74
C ASP A 103 3.58 21.48 -16.58
N ARG A 104 4.06 20.34 -17.11
CA ARG A 104 3.21 19.41 -17.84
C ARG A 104 2.10 18.79 -16.97
N VAL A 105 2.40 18.37 -15.74
CA VAL A 105 1.37 17.89 -14.79
C VAL A 105 0.37 19.00 -14.48
N ARG A 106 0.84 20.23 -14.26
CA ARG A 106 -0.02 21.37 -13.97
C ARG A 106 -0.95 21.69 -15.14
N ASP A 107 -0.44 21.61 -16.36
CA ASP A 107 -1.23 21.87 -17.56
C ASP A 107 -2.23 20.76 -17.83
N GLU A 108 -1.87 19.49 -17.60
CA GLU A 108 -2.84 18.38 -17.60
C GLU A 108 -3.98 18.63 -16.61
N ILE A 109 -3.67 18.95 -15.34
CA ILE A 109 -4.68 19.22 -14.31
C ILE A 109 -5.60 20.38 -14.73
N LYS A 110 -5.05 21.46 -15.29
CA LYS A 110 -5.86 22.60 -15.76
C LYS A 110 -6.80 22.21 -16.90
N LEU A 111 -6.28 21.49 -17.90
CA LEU A 111 -7.06 21.06 -19.06
C LEU A 111 -8.18 20.10 -18.65
N THR A 112 -7.88 19.10 -17.82
CA THR A 112 -8.88 18.18 -17.28
C THR A 112 -9.89 18.94 -16.41
N LYS A 113 -9.45 19.90 -15.59
CA LYS A 113 -10.39 20.70 -14.78
C LYS A 113 -11.36 21.50 -15.65
N SER A 114 -10.89 22.06 -16.77
CA SER A 114 -11.76 22.73 -17.74
C SER A 114 -12.72 21.77 -18.43
N LYS A 115 -12.28 20.54 -18.75
CA LYS A 115 -13.13 19.48 -19.34
C LYS A 115 -14.28 19.06 -18.43
N TYR A 116 -14.05 19.01 -17.12
CA TYR A 116 -15.04 18.59 -16.11
C TYR A 116 -15.74 19.76 -15.41
N ASN A 117 -15.74 20.96 -16.00
CA ASN A 117 -16.38 22.16 -15.46
C ASN A 117 -15.98 22.48 -14.00
N GLY A 118 -14.75 22.14 -13.60
CA GLY A 118 -14.24 22.35 -12.24
C GLY A 118 -14.62 21.28 -11.22
N VAL A 119 -15.43 20.28 -11.58
CA VAL A 119 -15.79 19.15 -10.72
C VAL A 119 -14.62 18.18 -10.63
N ILE A 120 -14.28 17.76 -9.41
CA ILE A 120 -13.24 16.78 -9.12
C ILE A 120 -13.93 15.51 -8.63
N ASP A 121 -14.30 14.65 -9.57
CA ASP A 121 -14.90 13.34 -9.34
C ASP A 121 -13.97 12.20 -9.78
N ASN A 122 -14.44 10.95 -9.72
CA ASN A 122 -13.62 9.80 -10.12
C ASN A 122 -13.23 9.85 -11.61
N ASP A 123 -14.11 10.37 -12.47
CA ASP A 123 -13.83 10.47 -13.90
C ASP A 123 -12.74 11.51 -14.17
N PHE A 124 -12.77 12.63 -13.47
CA PHE A 124 -11.69 13.61 -13.46
C PHE A 124 -10.34 12.97 -13.06
N LEU A 125 -10.32 12.16 -11.99
CA LEU A 125 -9.09 11.51 -11.52
C LEU A 125 -8.55 10.48 -12.51
N ASN A 126 -9.43 9.68 -13.12
CA ASN A 126 -9.06 8.66 -14.11
C ASN A 126 -8.46 9.25 -15.40
N ASP A 127 -8.72 10.52 -15.67
CA ASP A 127 -8.22 11.21 -16.86
C ASP A 127 -6.81 11.83 -16.68
N LEU A 128 -6.25 11.83 -15.45
CA LEU A 128 -4.93 12.39 -15.13
C LEU A 128 -3.78 11.41 -15.43
N ASN A 129 -3.70 10.98 -16.70
CA ASN A 129 -2.79 9.93 -17.15
C ASN A 129 -1.31 10.24 -16.90
N TYR A 130 -0.87 11.49 -17.12
CA TYR A 130 0.52 11.88 -16.91
C TYR A 130 0.86 12.00 -15.43
N LEU A 131 -0.06 12.50 -14.60
CA LEU A 131 0.10 12.47 -13.15
C LEU A 131 0.25 11.02 -12.63
N ASP A 132 -0.53 10.07 -13.15
CA ASP A 132 -0.39 8.65 -12.80
C ASP A 132 1.00 8.11 -13.16
N MET A 133 1.56 8.52 -14.31
CA MET A 133 2.93 8.16 -14.70
C MET A 133 3.98 8.75 -13.74
N VAL A 134 3.78 9.98 -13.27
CA VAL A 134 4.66 10.64 -12.28
C VAL A 134 4.60 9.94 -10.93
N ILE A 135 3.40 9.56 -10.48
CA ILE A 135 3.21 8.81 -9.23
C ILE A 135 3.88 7.42 -9.35
N ALA A 136 3.68 6.72 -10.47
CA ALA A 136 4.31 5.42 -10.72
C ALA A 136 5.84 5.50 -10.69
N GLU A 137 6.45 6.52 -11.32
CA GLU A 137 7.90 6.73 -11.30
C GLU A 137 8.41 7.13 -9.93
N THR A 138 7.63 7.86 -9.14
CA THR A 138 7.95 8.16 -7.74
C THR A 138 8.02 6.87 -6.91
N LEU A 139 7.01 6.01 -7.01
CA LEU A 139 6.96 4.74 -6.27
C LEU A 139 8.04 3.75 -6.72
N ARG A 140 8.46 3.81 -7.99
CA ARG A 140 9.61 3.04 -8.48
C ARG A 140 10.92 3.55 -7.88
N LYS A 141 11.21 4.85 -8.00
CA LYS A 141 12.49 5.44 -7.56
C LYS A 141 12.62 5.49 -6.03
N TYR A 142 11.50 5.65 -5.32
CA TYR A 142 11.45 5.73 -3.86
C TYR A 142 10.50 4.67 -3.29
N PRO A 143 10.85 3.37 -3.35
CA PRO A 143 9.98 2.33 -2.84
C PRO A 143 9.97 2.34 -1.31
N LEU A 144 8.77 2.41 -0.74
CA LEU A 144 8.56 2.42 0.72
C LEU A 144 8.88 1.08 1.37
N LEU A 145 8.68 -0.01 0.63
CA LEU A 145 9.06 -1.36 1.02
C LEU A 145 10.30 -1.75 0.22
N PHE A 146 11.44 -1.81 0.90
CA PHE A 146 12.75 -2.14 0.29
C PHE A 146 12.91 -3.64 -0.02
N ALA A 147 12.15 -4.49 0.66
CA ALA A 147 12.09 -5.92 0.39
C ALA A 147 10.72 -6.51 0.77
N LEU A 148 10.35 -7.59 0.08
CA LEU A 148 9.19 -8.41 0.45
C LEU A 148 9.66 -9.74 1.04
N PHE A 149 9.01 -10.17 2.11
CA PHE A 149 9.32 -11.43 2.79
C PHE A 149 8.24 -12.46 2.53
N ARG A 150 8.62 -13.64 2.02
CA ARG A 150 7.70 -14.75 1.74
C ARG A 150 8.19 -16.03 2.42
N VAL A 151 7.27 -16.96 2.63
CA VAL A 151 7.57 -18.33 3.04
C VAL A 151 6.90 -19.27 2.06
N ALA A 152 7.66 -20.20 1.50
CA ALA A 152 7.11 -21.17 0.57
C ALA A 152 6.16 -22.13 1.29
N THR A 153 4.89 -22.16 0.90
CA THR A 153 3.88 -23.05 1.49
C THR A 153 3.97 -24.48 0.94
N LYS A 154 4.58 -24.65 -0.24
CA LYS A 154 4.85 -25.91 -0.93
C LYS A 154 6.22 -25.83 -1.60
N THR A 155 6.86 -26.98 -1.80
CA THR A 155 8.09 -27.04 -2.58
C THR A 155 7.79 -26.64 -4.02
N TYR A 156 8.53 -25.66 -4.55
CA TYR A 156 8.33 -25.10 -5.88
C TYR A 156 9.63 -25.21 -6.67
N ARG A 157 9.56 -25.84 -7.85
CA ARG A 157 10.67 -25.90 -8.80
C ARG A 157 10.49 -24.75 -9.78
N VAL A 158 11.47 -23.86 -9.85
CA VAL A 158 11.38 -22.70 -10.75
C VAL A 158 11.46 -23.20 -12.20
N PRO A 159 10.47 -22.89 -13.05
CA PRO A 159 10.50 -23.31 -14.44
C PRO A 159 11.76 -22.82 -15.15
N ASN A 160 12.35 -23.68 -15.98
CA ASN A 160 13.56 -23.38 -16.76
C ASN A 160 14.76 -22.95 -15.88
N ASP A 161 14.82 -23.46 -14.65
CA ASP A 161 15.92 -23.22 -13.72
C ASP A 161 16.21 -24.49 -12.90
N SER A 162 17.43 -24.59 -12.34
CA SER A 162 17.78 -25.64 -11.38
C SER A 162 17.36 -25.28 -9.95
N LEU A 163 16.91 -24.03 -9.73
CA LEU A 163 16.47 -23.54 -8.43
C LEU A 163 15.21 -24.28 -7.94
N ILE A 164 15.34 -24.89 -6.75
CA ILE A 164 14.24 -25.49 -5.99
C ILE A 164 14.06 -24.69 -4.70
N ILE A 165 12.85 -24.21 -4.48
CA ILE A 165 12.44 -23.52 -3.27
C ILE A 165 11.70 -24.53 -2.40
N GLU A 166 12.27 -24.88 -1.25
CA GLU A 166 11.70 -25.90 -0.38
C GLU A 166 10.53 -25.36 0.45
N LYS A 167 9.56 -26.21 0.76
CA LYS A 167 8.47 -25.88 1.70
C LYS A 167 9.07 -25.37 3.03
N GLY A 168 8.59 -24.22 3.49
CA GLY A 168 9.04 -23.56 4.72
C GLY A 168 10.25 -22.64 4.52
N GLN A 169 10.88 -22.64 3.34
CA GLN A 169 11.99 -21.75 3.04
C GLN A 169 11.52 -20.29 2.99
N LYS A 170 12.28 -19.40 3.66
CA LYS A 170 12.06 -17.96 3.65
C LYS A 170 12.71 -17.35 2.42
N ILE A 171 11.97 -16.50 1.72
CA ILE A 171 12.41 -15.81 0.51
C ILE A 171 12.38 -14.31 0.79
N ILE A 172 13.42 -13.62 0.36
CA ILE A 172 13.50 -12.17 0.37
C ILE A 172 13.53 -11.71 -1.09
N ILE A 173 12.56 -10.88 -1.48
CA ILE A 173 12.51 -10.26 -2.80
C ILE A 173 12.99 -8.82 -2.65
N PRO A 174 14.18 -8.47 -3.16
CA PRO A 174 14.77 -7.14 -2.97
C PRO A 174 14.16 -6.13 -3.95
N THR A 175 12.96 -5.63 -3.64
CA THR A 175 12.20 -4.69 -4.49
C THR A 175 13.00 -3.43 -4.82
N PHE A 176 13.74 -2.88 -3.86
CA PHE A 176 14.62 -1.73 -4.11
C PHE A 176 15.65 -2.05 -5.21
N SER A 177 16.42 -3.12 -5.06
CA SER A 177 17.45 -3.50 -6.04
C SER A 177 16.84 -3.77 -7.42
N LEU A 178 15.67 -4.38 -7.46
CA LEU A 178 14.94 -4.67 -8.69
C LEU A 178 14.48 -3.40 -9.43
N HIS A 179 14.08 -2.35 -8.71
CA HIS A 179 13.70 -1.07 -9.30
C HIS A 179 14.88 -0.30 -9.90
N PHE A 180 16.09 -0.56 -9.41
CA PHE A 180 17.32 0.08 -9.84
C PHE A 180 18.15 -0.78 -10.79
N ASP A 181 17.63 -1.93 -11.21
CA ASP A 181 18.32 -2.83 -12.11
C ASP A 181 18.15 -2.37 -13.58
N PRO A 182 19.27 -2.10 -14.29
CA PRO A 182 19.23 -1.64 -15.68
C PRO A 182 18.64 -2.66 -16.65
N ARG A 183 18.53 -3.94 -16.26
CA ARG A 183 17.86 -4.98 -17.05
C ARG A 183 16.36 -4.73 -17.20
N TYR A 184 15.74 -4.13 -16.18
CA TYR A 184 14.30 -3.85 -16.17
C TYR A 184 13.99 -2.38 -16.43
N PHE A 185 14.86 -1.47 -16.00
CA PHE A 185 14.68 -0.02 -16.15
C PHE A 185 15.93 0.62 -16.74
N SER A 186 15.86 1.08 -18.00
CA SER A 186 16.94 1.87 -18.59
C SER A 186 17.22 3.14 -17.77
N ASP A 187 18.48 3.51 -17.55
CA ASP A 187 18.86 4.69 -16.75
C ASP A 187 18.07 4.79 -15.42
N PRO A 188 18.15 3.79 -14.54
CA PRO A 188 17.25 3.64 -13.39
C PRO A 188 17.32 4.80 -12.39
N GLU A 189 18.44 5.52 -12.38
CA GLU A 189 18.67 6.71 -11.56
C GLU A 189 17.96 7.96 -12.10
N VAL A 190 17.58 7.99 -13.37
CA VAL A 190 16.91 9.14 -13.99
C VAL A 190 15.41 9.04 -13.78
N PHE A 191 14.85 10.04 -13.08
CA PHE A 191 13.41 10.21 -12.94
C PHE A 191 12.76 10.53 -14.29
N ASN A 192 12.09 9.55 -14.88
CA ASN A 192 11.44 9.68 -16.18
C ASN A 192 10.04 9.03 -16.18
N PRO A 193 8.97 9.84 -16.03
CA PRO A 193 7.60 9.36 -16.07
C PRO A 193 7.23 8.62 -17.36
N GLU A 194 7.85 8.96 -18.50
CA GLU A 194 7.54 8.37 -19.82
C GLU A 194 7.82 6.87 -19.91
N ARG A 195 8.57 6.31 -18.96
CA ARG A 195 8.74 4.85 -18.81
C ARG A 195 7.41 4.12 -18.64
N PHE A 196 6.43 4.81 -18.08
CA PHE A 196 5.08 4.31 -17.79
C PHE A 196 4.03 4.70 -18.85
N SER A 197 4.44 5.31 -19.96
CA SER A 197 3.51 5.79 -21.02
C SER A 197 2.75 4.67 -21.73
N THR A 198 3.28 3.45 -21.71
CA THR A 198 2.60 2.29 -22.29
C THR A 198 1.82 1.57 -21.19
N LYS A 199 0.47 1.55 -21.29
CA LYS A 199 -0.41 0.82 -20.35
C LYS A 199 0.05 -0.61 -20.04
N LYS A 200 0.72 -1.30 -20.98
CA LYS A 200 1.29 -2.64 -20.78
C LYS A 200 2.46 -2.69 -19.76
N ARG A 201 3.32 -1.67 -19.67
CA ARG A 201 4.47 -1.66 -18.74
C ARG A 201 4.11 -1.19 -17.34
N GLN A 202 3.10 -0.33 -17.23
CA GLN A 202 2.55 0.17 -15.96
C GLN A 202 2.03 -0.98 -15.06
N CYS A 203 1.47 -2.02 -15.68
CA CYS A 203 0.89 -3.16 -14.98
C CYS A 203 1.89 -4.25 -14.55
N ASP A 204 3.07 -4.35 -15.15
CA ASP A 204 3.79 -5.63 -15.06
C ASP A 204 4.75 -5.77 -13.89
N LEU A 205 5.34 -4.67 -13.39
CA LEU A 205 6.29 -4.72 -12.28
C LEU A 205 5.80 -4.01 -11.03
N MET A 206 5.29 -2.78 -11.18
CA MET A 206 4.72 -2.01 -10.07
C MET A 206 3.44 -2.66 -9.54
N ALA A 207 2.53 -3.05 -10.44
CA ALA A 207 1.35 -3.79 -10.01
C ALA A 207 1.73 -5.18 -9.47
N CYS A 208 2.75 -5.86 -10.02
CA CYS A 208 3.24 -7.11 -9.43
C CYS A 208 3.80 -6.92 -8.02
N ILE A 209 4.55 -5.86 -7.73
CA ILE A 209 5.09 -5.60 -6.38
C ILE A 209 3.99 -5.18 -5.41
N PHE A 210 3.03 -4.36 -5.85
CA PHE A 210 1.87 -3.98 -5.05
C PHE A 210 0.95 -5.17 -4.77
N HIS A 211 0.64 -5.99 -5.79
CA HIS A 211 -0.13 -7.22 -5.64
C HIS A 211 0.60 -8.22 -4.75
N LEU A 212 1.92 -8.36 -4.93
CA LEU A 212 2.71 -9.17 -4.02
C LEU A 212 2.55 -8.67 -2.59
N ALA A 213 2.72 -7.38 -2.33
CA ALA A 213 2.64 -6.81 -0.99
C ALA A 213 1.27 -7.01 -0.31
N MET A 214 0.17 -6.97 -1.09
CA MET A 214 -1.20 -6.94 -0.57
C MET A 214 -1.92 -8.30 -0.60
N ASP A 215 -1.51 -9.24 -1.45
CA ASP A 215 -2.18 -10.53 -1.60
C ASP A 215 -1.43 -11.64 -0.83
N PRO A 216 -1.97 -12.12 0.31
CA PRO A 216 -1.39 -13.24 1.06
C PRO A 216 -1.45 -14.58 0.32
N GLY A 217 -2.25 -14.68 -0.76
CA GLY A 217 -2.38 -15.84 -1.64
C GLY A 217 -1.60 -15.72 -2.96
N PHE A 218 -0.88 -14.63 -3.21
CA PHE A 218 -0.23 -14.41 -4.51
C PHE A 218 0.83 -15.48 -4.78
N VAL A 219 0.62 -16.26 -5.84
CA VAL A 219 1.48 -17.38 -6.21
C VAL A 219 2.79 -16.85 -6.80
N LEU A 220 3.92 -17.25 -6.21
CA LEU A 220 5.31 -16.94 -6.65
C LEU A 220 5.58 -17.27 -8.13
N GLU A 221 4.75 -18.10 -8.75
CA GLU A 221 4.84 -18.54 -10.14
C GLU A 221 4.75 -17.38 -11.15
N ASN A 222 3.87 -16.41 -10.92
CA ASN A 222 3.74 -15.24 -11.81
C ASN A 222 4.89 -14.24 -11.64
N VAL A 223 5.57 -14.28 -10.49
CA VAL A 223 6.74 -13.45 -10.20
C VAL A 223 7.90 -14.00 -10.99
N LEU A 224 8.38 -15.19 -10.65
CA LEU A 224 9.65 -15.74 -11.14
C LEU A 224 9.71 -15.88 -12.67
N LEU A 225 8.57 -16.07 -13.34
CA LEU A 225 8.48 -16.11 -14.80
C LEU A 225 8.64 -14.74 -15.48
N ARG A 226 8.34 -13.63 -14.78
CA ARG A 226 8.43 -12.25 -15.31
C ARG A 226 9.78 -11.57 -15.03
N TRP A 227 10.59 -12.10 -14.11
CA TRP A 227 11.89 -11.55 -13.71
C TRP A 227 13.09 -12.29 -14.34
N LYS A 228 12.93 -12.81 -15.55
CA LYS A 228 14.01 -13.26 -16.45
C LYS A 228 13.98 -12.43 -17.71
#